data_AF-A0A511M4L6-F1
#
_entry.id   AF-A0A511M4L6-F1
#
_cell.length_a   1.000
_cell.length_b   1.000
_cell.length_c   1.000
_cell.angle_alpha   90.00
_cell.angle_beta   90.00
_cell.angle_gamma   90.00
#
_symmetry.space_group_name_H-M   'P 1'
#
loop_
_entity.id
_entity.type
_entity.pdbx_description
1 polymer ?
#
loop_
_entity_poly.entity_id
_entity_poly.type
_entity_poly.pdbx_seq_one_letter_code
_entity_poly.pdbx_strand_id
1 'polypeptide(L)'
;MVFGTLSLDEVRNYGGPTAVDEAHHVGHEMRTDWLNFARTGNPGWAPYDPDTRSTRVYTAEPSTQPYPEERSRRIWRTHQFDVQDLRAQ
;
A
#
# COMPACT_ATOMS: atom_id res chain seq x y z
N MET A 1 3.98 -12.88 3.49
CA MET A 1 2.73 -12.32 2.93
C MET A 1 2.38 -11.05 3.67
N VAL A 2 1.96 -10.04 2.92
CA VAL A 2 1.31 -8.87 3.51
C VAL A 2 0.03 -8.62 2.74
N PHE A 3 -1.07 -9.10 3.31
CA PHE A 3 -2.46 -8.83 2.94
C PHE A 3 -2.90 -9.04 1.48
N GLY A 4 -2.38 -10.04 0.76
CA GLY A 4 -2.94 -10.47 -0.52
C GLY A 4 -2.57 -11.90 -0.87
N THR A 5 -3.50 -12.65 -1.43
CA THR A 5 -3.41 -14.07 -1.88
C THR A 5 -2.55 -14.27 -3.13
N LEU A 6 -1.68 -13.33 -3.50
CA LEU A 6 -0.73 -13.56 -4.58
C LEU A 6 0.28 -14.62 -4.10
N SER A 7 0.20 -15.80 -4.70
CA SER A 7 1.17 -16.85 -4.48
C SER A 7 2.54 -16.40 -5.00
N LEU A 8 3.62 -16.89 -4.38
CA LEU A 8 4.97 -16.59 -4.87
C LEU A 8 5.18 -17.10 -6.29
N ASP A 9 4.43 -18.13 -6.71
CA ASP A 9 4.48 -18.63 -8.08
C ASP A 9 3.83 -17.64 -9.07
N GLU A 10 2.74 -16.97 -8.71
CA GLU A 10 2.17 -15.88 -9.52
C GLU A 10 3.11 -14.69 -9.61
N VAL A 11 3.77 -14.32 -8.49
CA VAL A 11 4.78 -13.25 -8.48
C VAL A 11 5.96 -13.59 -9.39
N ARG A 12 6.46 -14.83 -9.36
CA ARG A 12 7.52 -15.31 -10.26
C ARG A 12 7.12 -15.23 -11.74
N ASN A 13 5.90 -15.63 -12.05
CA ASN A 13 5.44 -15.74 -13.42
C ASN A 13 5.20 -14.37 -14.08
N TYR A 14 4.86 -13.33 -13.29
CA TYR A 14 4.44 -12.03 -13.84
C TYR A 14 5.29 -10.83 -13.40
N GLY A 15 6.15 -10.97 -12.38
CA GLY A 15 6.85 -9.85 -11.76
C GLY A 15 8.26 -9.57 -12.28
N GLY A 16 8.84 -10.46 -13.10
CA GLY A 16 10.24 -10.35 -13.52
C GLY A 16 11.22 -10.95 -12.50
N PRO A 17 12.53 -10.89 -12.77
CA PRO A 17 13.52 -11.72 -12.09
C PRO A 17 13.70 -11.43 -10.59
N THR A 18 13.39 -10.21 -10.13
CA THR A 18 13.60 -9.76 -8.74
C THR A 18 12.31 -9.75 -7.91
N ALA A 19 11.14 -9.98 -8.52
CA ALA A 19 9.86 -9.70 -7.88
C ALA A 19 9.58 -10.52 -6.62
N VAL A 20 10.12 -11.74 -6.53
CA VAL A 20 9.99 -12.56 -5.32
C VAL A 20 10.73 -11.93 -4.16
N ASP A 21 11.97 -11.50 -4.38
CA ASP A 21 12.80 -10.90 -3.35
C ASP A 21 12.24 -9.54 -2.94
N GLU A 22 11.76 -8.75 -3.89
CA GLU A 22 11.06 -7.49 -3.65
C GLU A 22 9.78 -7.71 -2.83
N ALA A 23 8.97 -8.72 -3.15
CA ALA A 23 7.76 -9.05 -2.40
C ALA A 23 8.09 -9.52 -0.97
N HIS A 24 9.17 -10.28 -0.78
CA HIS A 24 9.65 -10.66 0.55
C HIS A 24 10.14 -9.45 1.35
N HIS A 25 10.90 -8.55 0.70
CA HIS A 25 11.42 -7.34 1.32
C HIS A 25 10.28 -6.42 1.78
N VAL A 26 9.35 -6.08 0.88
CA VAL A 26 8.14 -5.31 1.22
C VAL A 26 7.36 -6.00 2.33
N GLY A 27 7.23 -7.32 2.24
CA GLY A 27 6.55 -8.10 3.24
C GLY A 27 7.20 -8.07 4.63
N HIS A 28 8.51 -7.89 4.69
CA HIS A 28 9.27 -7.70 5.91
C HIS A 28 9.05 -6.30 6.49
N GLU A 29 9.23 -5.27 5.68
CA GLU A 29 9.10 -3.87 6.11
C GLU A 29 7.72 -3.59 6.70
N MET A 30 6.65 -3.98 6.00
CA MET A 30 5.29 -3.76 6.49
C MET A 30 5.02 -4.45 7.83
N ARG A 31 5.57 -5.66 8.06
CA ARG A 31 5.41 -6.36 9.36
C ARG A 31 6.18 -5.66 10.47
N THR A 32 7.40 -5.22 10.19
CA THR A 32 8.24 -4.48 11.13
C THR A 32 7.56 -3.19 11.55
N ASP A 33 7.11 -2.41 10.57
CA ASP A 33 6.39 -1.15 10.76
C ASP A 33 5.12 -1.37 11.60
N TRP A 34 4.37 -2.45 11.32
CA TRP A 34 3.18 -2.79 12.11
C TRP A 34 3.49 -3.18 13.55
N LEU A 35 4.53 -3.98 13.77
CA LEU A 35 4.93 -4.38 15.11
C LEU A 35 5.42 -3.18 15.93
N ASN A 36 6.13 -2.25 15.32
CA ASN A 36 6.57 -1.02 15.99
C ASN A 36 5.37 -0.18 16.43
N PHE A 37 4.38 0.02 15.56
CA PHE A 37 3.14 0.70 15.92
C PHE A 37 2.40 -0.02 17.05
N ALA A 38 2.18 -1.33 16.94
CA ALA A 38 1.46 -2.08 17.95
C ALA A 38 2.13 -2.04 19.33
N ARG A 39 3.46 -1.97 19.36
CA ARG A 39 4.25 -1.91 20.61
C ARG A 39 4.35 -0.50 21.20
N THR A 40 4.44 0.53 20.36
CA THR A 40 4.87 1.88 20.81
C THR A 40 3.92 3.00 20.43
N GLY A 41 2.93 2.74 19.57
CA GLY A 41 2.13 3.77 18.91
C GLY A 41 2.87 4.52 17.80
N ASN A 42 4.16 4.23 17.55
CA ASN A 42 4.97 4.88 16.53
C ASN A 42 5.53 3.85 15.54
N PRO A 43 5.12 3.87 14.27
CA PRO A 43 5.63 2.95 13.26
C PRO A 43 7.02 3.34 12.71
N GLY A 44 7.55 4.52 13.06
CA GLY A 44 8.85 5.01 12.60
C GLY A 44 8.79 6.22 11.68
N TRP A 45 7.60 6.76 11.40
CA TRP A 45 7.41 8.00 10.63
C TRP A 45 6.40 8.94 11.28
N ALA A 46 6.38 10.19 10.82
CA ALA A 46 5.48 11.21 11.33
C ALA A 46 3.99 10.84 11.12
N PRO A 47 3.10 11.20 12.06
CA PRO A 47 1.66 11.03 11.87
C PRO A 47 1.14 11.68 10.59
N TYR A 48 0.01 11.17 10.10
CA TYR A 48 -0.66 11.78 8.96
C TYR A 48 -1.05 13.23 9.27
N ASP A 49 -0.70 14.12 8.36
CA ASP A 49 -1.07 15.53 8.38
C ASP A 49 -1.94 15.82 7.13
N PRO A 50 -3.17 16.36 7.27
CA PRO A 50 -4.04 16.67 6.14
C PRO A 50 -3.47 17.68 5.15
N ASP A 51 -2.52 18.54 5.54
CA ASP A 51 -1.94 19.54 4.66
C ASP A 51 -0.89 18.92 3.74
N THR A 52 0.09 18.22 4.32
CA THR A 52 1.16 17.53 3.58
C THR A 52 0.74 16.17 3.01
N ARG A 53 -0.25 15.53 3.63
CA ARG A 53 -0.77 14.19 3.29
C ARG A 53 0.31 13.13 3.18
N SER A 54 1.23 13.18 4.14
CA SER A 54 2.33 12.22 4.24
C SER A 54 1.80 10.79 4.31
N THR A 55 2.27 9.94 3.40
CA THR A 55 1.80 8.58 3.17
C THR A 55 3.00 7.63 3.11
N ARG A 56 2.94 6.52 3.86
CA ARG A 56 3.88 5.40 3.72
C ARG A 56 3.51 4.60 2.47
N VAL A 57 4.40 4.58 1.48
CA VAL A 57 4.24 3.88 0.21
C VAL A 57 5.17 2.67 0.20
N TYR A 58 4.58 1.48 0.07
CA TYR A 58 5.32 0.23 -0.02
C TYR A 58 5.51 -0.15 -1.49
N THR A 59 6.63 0.27 -2.06
CA THR A 59 7.19 -0.26 -3.32
C THR A 59 8.33 -1.22 -2.99
N ALA A 60 9.07 -1.73 -3.98
CA ALA A 60 10.33 -2.45 -3.74
C ALA A 60 11.31 -1.69 -2.84
N GLU A 61 11.22 -0.36 -2.77
CA GLU A 61 11.96 0.51 -1.84
C GLU A 61 10.97 1.40 -1.06
N PRO A 62 10.50 0.95 0.12
CA PRO A 62 9.45 1.66 0.85
C PRO A 62 9.87 3.08 1.28
N SER A 63 9.00 4.06 1.04
CA SER A 63 9.26 5.46 1.36
C SER A 63 8.06 6.12 2.05
N THR A 64 8.30 7.23 2.73
CA THR A 64 7.22 8.10 3.25
C THR A 64 7.28 9.41 2.49
N GLN A 65 6.20 9.72 1.77
CA GLN A 65 6.16 10.85 0.83
C GLN A 65 4.75 11.45 0.77
N PRO A 66 4.57 12.67 0.21
CA PRO A 66 3.23 13.20 -0.06
C PRO A 66 2.41 12.21 -0.88
N TYR A 67 1.10 12.14 -0.62
CA TYR A 67 0.20 11.20 -1.27
C TYR A 67 0.35 11.23 -2.81
N PRO A 68 0.83 10.14 -3.44
CA PRO A 68 1.18 10.17 -4.87
C PRO A 68 -0.05 10.35 -5.77
N GLU A 69 -1.22 9.88 -5.32
CA GLU A 69 -2.47 9.92 -6.09
C GLU A 69 -3.32 11.18 -5.79
N GLU A 70 -2.68 12.29 -5.43
CA GLU A 70 -3.34 13.58 -5.16
C GLU A 70 -4.21 14.05 -6.33
N ARG A 71 -3.74 13.83 -7.57
CA ARG A 71 -4.50 14.18 -8.78
C ARG A 71 -5.81 13.39 -8.86
N SER A 72 -5.75 12.08 -8.64
CA SER A 72 -6.92 11.22 -8.61
C SER A 72 -7.89 11.67 -7.51
N ARG A 73 -7.39 11.90 -6.28
CA ARG A 73 -8.25 12.40 -5.19
C ARG A 73 -8.97 13.70 -5.56
N ARG A 74 -8.29 14.65 -6.21
CA ARG A 74 -8.90 15.93 -6.60
C ARG A 74 -10.02 15.78 -7.63
N ILE A 75 -9.90 14.80 -8.53
CA ILE A 75 -10.95 14.48 -9.51
C ILE A 75 -12.16 13.87 -8.79
N TRP A 76 -11.92 12.90 -7.91
CA TRP A 76 -12.98 12.08 -7.32
C TRP A 76 -13.53 12.61 -5.98
N ARG A 77 -12.92 13.64 -5.35
CA ARG A 77 -13.29 14.11 -4.00
C ARG A 77 -14.75 14.51 -3.81
N THR A 78 -15.46 14.86 -4.88
CA THR A 78 -16.88 15.23 -4.85
C THR A 78 -17.75 14.25 -5.64
N HIS A 79 -17.16 13.17 -6.17
CA HIS A 79 -17.90 12.18 -6.93
C HIS A 79 -18.47 11.13 -5.98
N GLN A 80 -19.78 10.95 -6.00
CA GLN A 80 -20.46 9.88 -5.30
C GLN A 80 -20.73 8.75 -6.29
N PHE A 81 -20.21 7.56 -6.00
CA PHE A 81 -20.52 6.36 -6.77
C PHE A 81 -21.90 5.86 -6.35
N ASP A 82 -22.79 5.66 -7.32
CA ASP A 82 -24.08 5.02 -7.10
C ASP A 82 -23.90 3.49 -6.99
N VAL A 83 -24.88 2.81 -6.39
CA VAL A 83 -24.84 1.35 -6.25
C VAL A 83 -24.94 0.71 -7.62
N GLN A 84 -23.89 0.00 -8.02
CA GLN A 84 -23.87 -0.83 -9.22
C GLN A 84 -24.37 -2.22 -8.84
N ASP A 85 -25.51 -2.64 -9.38
CA ASP A 85 -26.04 -3.97 -9.16
C ASP A 85 -25.15 -5.01 -9.86
N LEU A 86 -24.81 -6.09 -9.16
CA LEU A 86 -23.99 -7.17 -9.72
C LEU A 86 -24.88 -8.00 -10.64
N ARG A 87 -24.80 -7.73 -11.95
CA ARG A 87 -25.50 -8.56 -12.95
C ARG A 87 -25.00 -10.00 -12.84
N ALA A 88 -25.89 -10.91 -12.44
CA ALA A 88 -25.65 -12.34 -12.60
C ALA A 88 -25.58 -12.64 -14.11
N GLN A 89 -24.43 -13.12 -14.56
CA GLN A 89 -24.24 -13.78 -15.85
C GLN A 89 -24.36 -15.28 -15.66
#